data_AF-A0A7J4HL00-F1
#
_entry.id   AF-A0A7J4HL00-F1
#
_cell.length_a   1.000
_cell.length_b   1.000
_cell.length_c   1.000
_cell.angle_alpha   90.00
_cell.angle_beta   90.00
_cell.angle_gamma   90.00
#
_symmetry.space_group_name_H-M   'P 1'
#
loop_
_entity.id
_entity.type
_entity.pdbx_description
1 polymer ?
#
loop_
_entity_poly.entity_id
_entity_poly.type
_entity_poly.pdbx_seq_one_letter_code
_entity_poly.pdbx_strand_id
1 'polypeptide(L)'
;MENRSSKILRRVEAAKLSDLPLEPLPPAEPPESGVVVLGRFQPVHKGHALIIRAAEEWRSTNASDKQLIIAIGSSNQPPSMRNPWSAGERSTMLETWLGSAGITATIVAVPDIEDPPNWVSHAEKYHGASGSLFTTDIGTAELYESSGWPVILEQLEHRDSYEGWRVRATAHMMSTVYDEDAVRSVMGESVPESVVSHMLEEGSLGRLAFMGEGGEPVG
;
A
#
# COMPACT_ATOMS: atom_id res chain seq x y z
N MET A 1 -39.75 17.20 19.30
CA MET A 1 -39.14 17.82 18.11
C MET A 1 -37.68 18.10 18.41
N GLU A 2 -36.81 17.15 18.08
CA GLU A 2 -35.38 17.27 18.33
C GLU A 2 -34.74 18.20 17.30
N ASN A 3 -34.09 19.26 17.79
CA ASN A 3 -33.60 20.39 17.00
C ASN A 3 -32.47 19.94 16.05
N ARG A 4 -32.54 20.32 14.76
CA ARG A 4 -31.52 20.01 13.73
C ARG A 4 -30.10 20.39 14.16
N SER A 5 -29.95 21.45 14.95
CA SER A 5 -28.65 21.88 15.50
C SER A 5 -28.05 20.88 16.49
N SER A 6 -28.87 20.10 17.22
CA SER A 6 -28.39 19.07 18.15
C SER A 6 -27.89 17.82 17.43
N LYS A 7 -28.47 17.48 16.27
CA LYS A 7 -27.95 16.41 15.38
C LYS A 7 -26.64 16.81 14.69
N ILE A 8 -26.47 18.09 14.38
CA ILE A 8 -25.23 18.61 13.78
C ILE A 8 -24.12 18.65 14.84
N LEU A 9 -24.39 19.16 16.05
CA LEU A 9 -23.40 19.15 17.14
C LEU A 9 -22.95 17.72 17.50
N ARG A 10 -23.88 16.75 17.59
CA ARG A 10 -23.54 15.35 17.83
C ARG A 10 -22.76 14.68 16.70
N ARG A 11 -22.88 15.15 15.46
CA ARG A 11 -22.06 14.67 14.33
C ARG A 11 -20.64 15.22 14.36
N VAL A 12 -20.45 16.41 14.93
CA VAL A 12 -19.13 17.04 15.08
C VAL A 12 -18.35 16.44 16.27
N GLU A 13 -19.03 15.89 17.28
CA GLU A 13 -18.40 15.27 18.46
C GLU A 13 -18.03 13.77 18.33
N ALA A 14 -18.27 13.14 17.18
CA ALA A 14 -18.11 11.68 17.02
C ALA A 14 -17.06 11.22 15.99
N ALA A 15 -16.17 12.10 15.54
CA ALA A 15 -14.91 11.68 14.95
C ALA A 15 -13.83 11.91 16.01
N LYS A 16 -13.41 10.85 16.71
CA LYS A 16 -12.07 10.88 17.31
C LYS A 16 -11.13 11.19 16.14
N LEU A 17 -10.56 12.39 16.11
CA LEU A 17 -9.43 12.62 15.22
C LEU A 17 -8.40 11.56 15.61
N SER A 18 -8.06 10.72 14.63
CA SER A 18 -6.98 9.74 14.75
C SER A 18 -5.78 10.37 15.45
N ASP A 19 -5.22 9.69 16.44
CA ASP A 19 -3.97 10.12 17.09
C ASP A 19 -2.75 9.99 16.14
N LEU A 20 -2.93 9.37 14.97
CA LEU A 20 -1.89 9.30 13.93
C LEU A 20 -1.74 10.64 13.23
N PRO A 21 -0.49 11.14 13.06
CA PRO A 21 -0.24 12.32 12.26
C PRO A 21 -0.67 12.08 10.81
N LEU A 22 -1.27 13.08 10.16
CA LEU A 22 -1.65 13.00 8.74
C LEU A 22 -0.45 13.32 7.85
N GLU A 23 0.46 12.36 7.76
CA GLU A 23 1.70 12.49 6.99
C GLU A 23 1.77 11.47 5.82
N PRO A 24 1.96 11.94 4.58
CA PRO A 24 2.09 13.34 4.18
C PRO A 24 0.75 14.09 4.19
N LEU A 25 0.82 15.42 4.21
CA LEU A 25 -0.34 16.25 3.86
C LEU A 25 -0.67 16.08 2.37
N PRO A 26 -1.92 16.31 1.95
CA PRO A 26 -2.27 16.33 0.53
C PRO A 26 -1.42 17.34 -0.26
N PRO A 27 -1.15 17.09 -1.55
CA PRO A 27 -0.51 18.07 -2.41
C PRO A 27 -1.30 19.38 -2.47
N ALA A 28 -0.58 20.49 -2.65
CA ALA A 28 -1.18 21.83 -2.67
C ALA A 28 -2.12 22.03 -3.88
N GLU A 29 -1.77 21.41 -5.01
CA GLU A 29 -2.62 21.38 -6.21
C GLU A 29 -3.29 20.00 -6.34
N PRO A 30 -4.56 19.95 -6.77
CA PRO A 30 -5.25 18.69 -7.00
C PRO A 30 -4.47 17.82 -8.01
N PRO A 31 -4.18 16.55 -7.66
CA PRO A 31 -3.51 15.64 -8.58
C PRO A 31 -4.38 15.36 -9.81
N GLU A 32 -3.72 15.17 -10.96
CA GLU A 32 -4.37 14.67 -12.15
C GLU A 32 -4.95 13.25 -11.92
N SER A 33 -6.11 12.98 -12.50
CA SER A 33 -6.74 11.66 -12.45
C SER A 33 -5.92 10.59 -13.19
N GLY A 34 -5.92 9.36 -12.70
CA GLY A 34 -5.28 8.23 -13.35
C GLY A 34 -5.95 6.89 -13.08
N VAL A 35 -5.30 5.81 -13.51
CA VAL A 35 -5.61 4.44 -13.08
C VAL A 35 -4.84 4.19 -11.80
N VAL A 36 -5.55 3.93 -10.69
CA VAL A 36 -4.99 3.82 -9.35
C VAL A 36 -4.84 2.35 -8.97
N VAL A 37 -3.63 1.96 -8.56
CA VAL A 37 -3.37 0.72 -7.83
C VAL A 37 -3.07 1.08 -6.38
N LEU A 38 -3.90 0.61 -5.47
CA LEU A 38 -3.79 0.88 -4.03
C LEU A 38 -3.22 -0.34 -3.29
N GLY A 39 -2.24 -0.10 -2.41
CA GLY A 39 -1.68 -1.14 -1.57
C GLY A 39 -0.89 -0.60 -0.39
N ARG A 40 -0.65 -1.46 0.59
CA ARG A 40 0.26 -1.13 1.70
C ARG A 40 1.72 -1.35 1.34
N PHE A 41 2.02 -2.25 0.40
CA PHE A 41 3.38 -2.54 -0.06
C PHE A 41 4.38 -2.87 1.07
N GLN A 42 4.00 -3.77 1.99
CA GLN A 42 4.81 -4.17 3.16
C GLN A 42 5.33 -5.63 3.05
N PRO A 43 6.34 -5.93 2.21
CA PRO A 43 7.03 -5.05 1.26
C PRO A 43 6.37 -5.09 -0.14
N VAL A 44 7.00 -4.49 -1.14
CA VAL A 44 6.71 -4.78 -2.56
C VAL A 44 7.03 -6.26 -2.84
N HIS A 45 6.11 -7.00 -3.47
CA HIS A 45 6.24 -8.44 -3.69
C HIS A 45 5.65 -8.83 -5.06
N LYS A 46 5.83 -10.08 -5.50
CA LYS A 46 5.43 -10.54 -6.84
C LYS A 46 3.92 -10.35 -7.11
N GLY A 47 3.07 -10.50 -6.10
CA GLY A 47 1.65 -10.15 -6.20
C GLY A 47 1.40 -8.68 -6.59
N HIS A 48 2.13 -7.73 -5.96
CA HIS A 48 2.09 -6.32 -6.35
C HIS A 48 2.62 -6.12 -7.77
N ALA A 49 3.70 -6.82 -8.14
CA ALA A 49 4.27 -6.75 -9.48
C ALA A 49 3.27 -7.19 -10.57
N LEU A 50 2.50 -8.25 -10.32
CA LEU A 50 1.48 -8.75 -11.23
C LEU A 50 0.34 -7.73 -11.41
N ILE A 51 -0.21 -7.19 -10.32
CA ILE A 51 -1.32 -6.25 -10.41
C ILE A 51 -0.93 -4.91 -11.04
N ILE A 52 0.28 -4.42 -10.78
CA ILE A 52 0.77 -3.18 -11.39
C ILE A 52 0.97 -3.36 -12.90
N ARG A 53 1.49 -4.52 -13.34
CA ARG A 53 1.62 -4.84 -14.77
C ARG A 53 0.28 -4.94 -15.47
N ALA A 54 -0.68 -5.64 -14.86
CA ALA A 54 -2.04 -5.76 -15.40
C ALA A 54 -2.74 -4.39 -15.50
N ALA A 55 -2.60 -3.55 -14.47
CA ALA A 55 -3.11 -2.19 -14.48
C ALA A 55 -2.47 -1.34 -15.60
N GLU A 56 -1.16 -1.46 -15.82
CA GLU A 56 -0.46 -0.73 -16.89
C GLU A 56 -0.90 -1.18 -18.29
N GLU A 57 -1.07 -2.49 -18.51
CA GLU A 57 -1.57 -3.05 -19.76
C GLU A 57 -3.01 -2.60 -20.04
N TRP A 58 -3.87 -2.70 -19.03
CA TRP A 58 -5.25 -2.22 -19.11
C TRP A 58 -5.30 -0.72 -19.39
N ARG A 59 -4.52 0.09 -18.66
CA ARG A 59 -4.44 1.55 -18.84
C ARG A 59 -3.99 1.90 -20.25
N SER A 60 -2.94 1.26 -20.75
CA SER A 60 -2.41 1.52 -22.09
C SER A 60 -3.43 1.22 -23.20
N THR A 61 -4.31 0.25 -22.98
CA THR A 61 -5.34 -0.16 -23.94
C THR A 61 -6.62 0.67 -23.83
N ASN A 62 -7.06 1.00 -22.61
CA ASN A 62 -8.39 1.54 -22.34
C ASN A 62 -8.40 3.02 -21.91
N ALA A 63 -7.25 3.55 -21.48
CA ALA A 63 -7.12 4.88 -20.89
C ALA A 63 -5.71 5.46 -21.15
N SER A 64 -5.24 5.41 -22.40
CA SER A 64 -3.85 5.76 -22.77
C SER A 64 -3.47 7.21 -22.47
N ASP A 65 -4.46 8.10 -22.34
CA ASP A 65 -4.31 9.51 -21.95
C ASP A 65 -4.19 9.71 -20.42
N LYS A 66 -4.44 8.67 -19.64
CA LYS A 66 -4.35 8.68 -18.17
C LYS A 66 -3.01 8.14 -17.71
N GLN A 67 -2.48 8.68 -16.61
CA GLN A 67 -1.29 8.13 -15.95
C GLN A 67 -1.62 6.91 -15.09
N LEU A 68 -0.60 6.08 -14.81
CA LEU A 68 -0.67 5.05 -13.77
C LEU A 68 -0.27 5.67 -12.43
N ILE A 69 -1.08 5.45 -11.39
CA ILE A 69 -0.86 5.96 -10.04
C ILE A 69 -0.75 4.79 -9.07
N ILE A 70 0.33 4.73 -8.31
CA ILE A 70 0.52 3.74 -7.24
C ILE A 70 0.34 4.44 -5.89
N ALA A 71 -0.76 4.14 -5.22
CA ALA A 71 -1.11 4.72 -3.93
C ALA A 71 -0.62 3.83 -2.77
N ILE A 72 0.38 4.29 -2.04
CA ILE A 72 0.88 3.67 -0.81
C ILE A 72 -0.05 4.04 0.35
N GLY A 73 -0.97 3.14 0.69
CA GLY A 73 -1.83 3.30 1.86
C GLY A 73 -1.09 3.11 3.18
N SER A 74 -1.72 3.50 4.29
CA SER A 74 -1.14 3.40 5.63
C SER A 74 0.24 4.09 5.73
N SER A 75 0.37 5.29 5.16
CA SER A 75 1.66 6.01 5.14
C SER A 75 2.12 6.49 6.52
N ASN A 76 1.17 6.75 7.42
CA ASN A 76 1.36 7.27 8.78
C ASN A 76 1.39 6.20 9.88
N GLN A 77 1.33 4.92 9.52
CA GLN A 77 1.34 3.85 10.52
C GLN A 77 2.74 3.73 11.15
N PRO A 78 2.84 3.62 12.49
CA PRO A 78 4.12 3.46 13.16
C PRO A 78 4.77 2.10 12.85
N PRO A 79 6.12 2.01 12.99
CA PRO A 79 6.85 0.76 12.79
C PRO A 79 6.29 -0.39 13.63
N SER A 80 6.04 -1.53 12.98
CA SER A 80 5.52 -2.75 13.62
C SER A 80 5.76 -3.96 12.72
N MET A 81 5.58 -5.20 13.20
CA MET A 81 5.59 -6.38 12.31
C MET A 81 4.54 -6.33 11.20
N ARG A 82 3.47 -5.54 11.39
CA ARG A 82 2.47 -5.29 10.35
C ARG A 82 2.97 -4.23 9.37
N ASN A 83 3.70 -3.20 9.81
CA ASN A 83 4.24 -2.08 9.04
C ASN A 83 5.75 -1.90 9.26
N PRO A 84 6.62 -2.83 8.83
CA PRO A 84 8.04 -2.76 9.17
C PRO A 84 8.83 -1.71 8.36
N TRP A 85 8.32 -1.32 7.18
CA TRP A 85 8.92 -0.30 6.33
C TRP A 85 8.06 0.98 6.31
N SER A 86 8.72 2.13 6.37
CA SER A 86 8.13 3.46 6.25
C SER A 86 7.52 3.69 4.87
N ALA A 87 6.73 4.76 4.68
CA ALA A 87 6.23 5.14 3.36
C ALA A 87 7.38 5.43 2.37
N GLY A 88 8.47 6.07 2.84
CA GLY A 88 9.64 6.36 2.03
C GLY A 88 10.37 5.10 1.56
N GLU A 89 10.63 4.14 2.47
CA GLU A 89 11.25 2.86 2.12
C GLU A 89 10.40 2.06 1.12
N ARG A 90 9.07 2.14 1.23
CA ARG A 90 8.16 1.49 0.27
C ARG A 90 8.15 2.19 -1.09
N SER A 91 8.29 3.53 -1.11
CA SER A 91 8.42 4.30 -2.35
C SER A 91 9.68 3.87 -3.10
N THR A 92 10.82 3.81 -2.41
CA THR A 92 12.09 3.42 -3.06
C THR A 92 12.07 1.97 -3.55
N MET A 93 11.44 1.04 -2.82
CA MET A 93 11.19 -0.32 -3.33
C MET A 93 10.35 -0.33 -4.61
N LEU A 94 9.29 0.48 -4.67
CA LEU A 94 8.45 0.61 -5.86
C LEU A 94 9.21 1.24 -7.02
N GLU A 95 9.95 2.32 -6.79
CA GLU A 95 10.78 3.00 -7.79
C GLU A 95 11.82 2.05 -8.40
N THR A 96 12.54 1.31 -7.56
CA THR A 96 13.52 0.30 -7.99
C THR A 96 12.87 -0.79 -8.84
N TRP A 97 11.70 -1.29 -8.43
CA TRP A 97 10.99 -2.30 -9.20
C TRP A 97 10.43 -1.76 -10.52
N LEU A 98 9.76 -0.61 -10.51
CA LEU A 98 9.19 0.06 -11.69
C LEU A 98 10.28 0.34 -12.73
N GLY A 99 11.44 0.85 -12.30
CA GLY A 99 12.60 1.07 -13.16
C GLY A 99 13.09 -0.23 -13.80
N SER A 100 13.19 -1.32 -13.03
CA SER A 100 13.56 -2.64 -13.57
C SER A 100 12.51 -3.24 -14.53
N ALA A 101 11.25 -2.85 -14.38
CA ALA A 101 10.14 -3.31 -15.21
C ALA A 101 9.90 -2.43 -16.45
N GLY A 102 10.53 -1.26 -16.54
CA GLY A 102 10.29 -0.28 -17.61
C GLY A 102 8.90 0.35 -17.55
N ILE A 103 8.29 0.45 -16.36
CA ILE A 103 6.95 1.01 -16.16
C ILE A 103 7.08 2.41 -15.53
N THR A 104 6.41 3.40 -16.13
CA THR A 104 6.33 4.75 -15.59
C THR A 104 5.05 4.91 -14.79
N ALA A 105 5.16 5.30 -13.51
CA ALA A 105 4.00 5.56 -12.66
C ALA A 105 4.28 6.70 -11.67
N THR A 106 3.23 7.39 -11.26
CA THR A 106 3.28 8.37 -10.16
C THR A 106 3.03 7.63 -8.85
N ILE A 107 3.93 7.79 -7.88
CA ILE A 107 3.78 7.18 -6.55
C ILE A 107 3.29 8.26 -5.58
N VAL A 108 2.23 7.95 -4.85
CA VAL A 108 1.68 8.83 -3.80
C VAL A 108 1.52 8.06 -2.50
N ALA A 109 1.61 8.75 -1.36
CA ALA A 109 1.42 8.16 -0.05
C ALA A 109 0.14 8.72 0.59
N VAL A 110 -0.71 7.82 1.11
CA VAL A 110 -2.02 8.13 1.66
C VAL A 110 -2.04 7.75 3.15
N PRO A 111 -2.15 8.72 4.08
CA PRO A 111 -2.25 8.43 5.51
C PRO A 111 -3.65 7.91 5.85
N ASP A 112 -3.73 7.02 6.83
CA ASP A 112 -5.00 6.55 7.37
C ASP A 112 -5.63 7.64 8.25
N ILE A 113 -6.96 7.75 8.19
CA ILE A 113 -7.77 8.70 8.99
C ILE A 113 -8.63 8.03 10.07
N GLU A 114 -8.54 6.70 10.20
CA GLU A 114 -9.37 5.88 11.11
C GLU A 114 -10.89 6.08 10.95
N ASP A 115 -11.33 6.52 9.77
CA ASP A 115 -12.73 6.79 9.42
C ASP A 115 -13.07 6.11 8.09
N PRO A 116 -13.38 4.79 8.11
CA PRO A 116 -13.58 4.01 6.89
C PRO A 116 -14.62 4.59 5.91
N PRO A 117 -15.79 5.09 6.36
CA PRO A 117 -16.77 5.73 5.46
C PRO A 117 -16.24 6.94 4.68
N ASN A 118 -15.25 7.66 5.21
CA ASN A 118 -14.67 8.84 4.57
C ASN A 118 -13.27 8.58 3.99
N TRP A 119 -12.82 7.32 3.95
CA TRP A 119 -11.47 6.99 3.52
C TRP A 119 -11.24 7.30 2.04
N VAL A 120 -12.20 7.00 1.15
CA VAL A 120 -12.05 7.26 -0.29
C VAL A 120 -11.99 8.76 -0.58
N SER A 121 -12.92 9.54 -0.01
CA SER A 121 -12.92 11.02 -0.19
C SER A 121 -11.67 11.69 0.39
N HIS A 122 -11.03 11.05 1.37
CA HIS A 122 -9.72 11.46 1.84
C HIS A 122 -8.60 11.06 0.87
N ALA A 123 -8.59 9.82 0.39
CA ALA A 123 -7.59 9.30 -0.55
C ALA A 123 -7.58 10.04 -1.90
N GLU A 124 -8.75 10.50 -2.37
CA GLU A 124 -8.91 11.34 -3.57
C GLU A 124 -8.07 12.62 -3.54
N LYS A 125 -7.80 13.16 -2.35
CA LYS A 125 -6.95 14.35 -2.19
C LYS A 125 -5.50 14.08 -2.59
N TYR A 126 -5.08 12.81 -2.62
CA TYR A 126 -3.72 12.38 -2.89
C TYR A 126 -3.56 11.77 -4.29
N HIS A 127 -4.51 10.94 -4.73
CA HIS A 127 -4.44 10.24 -6.02
C HIS A 127 -5.37 10.81 -7.10
N GLY A 128 -6.09 11.89 -6.81
CA GLY A 128 -7.04 12.54 -7.73
C GLY A 128 -8.44 11.94 -7.64
N ALA A 129 -9.47 12.76 -7.92
CA ALA A 129 -10.89 12.45 -7.66
C ALA A 129 -11.70 11.89 -8.85
N SER A 130 -11.09 11.69 -10.02
CA SER A 130 -11.82 11.28 -11.25
C SER A 130 -11.07 10.23 -12.05
N GLY A 131 -10.55 9.22 -11.36
CA GLY A 131 -9.79 8.11 -11.95
C GLY A 131 -10.59 6.81 -12.06
N SER A 132 -9.86 5.70 -12.13
CA SER A 132 -10.43 4.35 -11.96
C SER A 132 -9.55 3.55 -11.02
N LEU A 133 -10.15 2.74 -10.15
CA LEU A 133 -9.40 1.83 -9.29
C LEU A 133 -9.16 0.51 -10.04
N PHE A 134 -7.92 0.05 -10.08
CA PHE A 134 -7.58 -1.29 -10.53
C PHE A 134 -7.17 -2.13 -9.31
N THR A 135 -7.93 -3.19 -9.02
CA THR A 135 -7.71 -3.99 -7.80
C THR A 135 -8.01 -5.49 -8.02
N THR A 136 -7.45 -6.33 -7.17
CA THR A 136 -7.87 -7.74 -7.00
C THR A 136 -8.54 -7.98 -5.65
N ASP A 137 -8.62 -6.94 -4.81
CA ASP A 137 -9.20 -7.02 -3.48
C ASP A 137 -10.66 -6.59 -3.47
N ILE A 138 -11.53 -7.55 -3.13
CA ILE A 138 -12.99 -7.38 -3.14
C ILE A 138 -13.41 -6.28 -2.15
N GLY A 139 -12.84 -6.24 -0.94
CA GLY A 139 -13.20 -5.23 0.05
C GLY A 139 -12.83 -3.81 -0.40
N THR A 140 -11.66 -3.66 -1.02
CA THR A 140 -11.22 -2.39 -1.61
C THR A 140 -12.10 -2.00 -2.81
N ALA A 141 -12.49 -2.97 -3.65
CA ALA A 141 -13.42 -2.74 -4.76
C ALA A 141 -14.76 -2.21 -4.26
N GLU A 142 -15.40 -2.92 -3.32
CA GLU A 142 -16.67 -2.53 -2.72
C GLU A 142 -16.61 -1.13 -2.08
N LEU A 143 -15.51 -0.82 -1.39
CA LEU A 143 -15.29 0.50 -0.78
C LEU A 143 -15.28 1.62 -1.83
N TYR A 144 -14.53 1.45 -2.92
CA TYR A 144 -14.45 2.45 -4.00
C TYR A 144 -15.75 2.53 -4.82
N GLU A 145 -16.37 1.39 -5.14
CA GLU A 145 -17.68 1.35 -5.84
C GLU A 145 -18.76 2.08 -5.03
N SER A 146 -18.79 1.88 -3.71
CA SER A 146 -19.73 2.58 -2.81
C SER A 146 -19.53 4.10 -2.78
N SER A 147 -18.34 4.56 -3.15
CA SER A 147 -17.97 5.97 -3.28
C SER A 147 -18.16 6.50 -4.72
N GLY A 148 -18.68 5.69 -5.65
CA GLY A 148 -18.98 6.09 -7.02
C GLY A 148 -17.81 5.98 -8.00
N TRP A 149 -16.71 5.33 -7.62
CA TRP A 149 -15.57 5.14 -8.52
C TRP A 149 -15.81 4.00 -9.52
N PRO A 150 -15.37 4.15 -10.79
CA PRO A 150 -15.18 3.02 -11.68
C PRO A 150 -14.12 2.08 -11.10
N VAL A 151 -14.45 0.78 -11.00
CA VAL A 151 -13.54 -0.25 -10.49
C VAL A 151 -13.33 -1.33 -11.55
N ILE A 152 -12.06 -1.66 -11.78
CA ILE A 152 -11.62 -2.79 -12.57
C ILE A 152 -11.17 -3.85 -11.58
N LEU A 153 -12.04 -4.83 -11.35
CA LEU A 153 -11.77 -5.98 -10.49
C LEU A 153 -11.28 -7.15 -11.35
N GLU A 154 -9.99 -7.45 -11.27
CA GLU A 154 -9.41 -8.62 -11.94
C GLU A 154 -9.06 -9.73 -10.93
N GLN A 155 -9.13 -10.98 -11.39
CA GLN A 155 -8.57 -12.11 -10.66
C GLN A 155 -7.21 -12.45 -11.25
N LEU A 156 -6.16 -12.28 -10.45
CA LEU A 156 -4.81 -12.67 -10.84
C LEU A 156 -4.47 -14.03 -10.25
N GLU A 157 -3.75 -14.84 -11.02
CA GLU A 157 -3.26 -16.14 -10.59
C GLU A 157 -2.33 -16.01 -9.37
N HIS A 158 -2.30 -17.03 -8.52
CA HIS A 158 -1.41 -17.12 -7.35
C HIS A 158 -1.61 -16.07 -6.24
N ARG A 159 -2.80 -15.44 -6.13
CA ARG A 159 -3.12 -14.47 -5.06
C ARG A 159 -2.73 -15.00 -3.66
N ASP A 160 -3.05 -16.25 -3.37
CA ASP A 160 -2.78 -16.88 -2.07
C ASP A 160 -1.28 -17.10 -1.80
N SER A 161 -0.45 -17.14 -2.85
CA SER A 161 0.99 -17.40 -2.74
C SER A 161 1.79 -16.13 -2.47
N TYR A 162 1.25 -14.96 -2.83
CA TYR A 162 1.95 -13.68 -2.75
C TYR A 162 1.23 -12.69 -1.86
N GLU A 163 1.10 -13.05 -0.58
CA GLU A 163 0.53 -12.17 0.44
C GLU A 163 1.62 -11.56 1.30
N GLY A 164 1.57 -10.24 1.50
CA GLY A 164 2.59 -9.53 2.27
C GLY A 164 2.80 -10.07 3.69
N TRP A 165 1.77 -10.65 4.35
CA TRP A 165 1.96 -11.28 5.66
C TRP A 165 2.86 -12.53 5.60
N ARG A 166 2.76 -13.33 4.53
CA ARG A 166 3.64 -14.50 4.30
C ARG A 166 5.07 -14.06 4.03
N VAL A 167 5.25 -12.99 3.25
CA VAL A 167 6.56 -12.41 2.96
C VAL A 167 7.23 -11.95 4.27
N ARG A 168 6.51 -11.21 5.11
CA ARG A 168 7.03 -10.74 6.40
C ARG A 168 7.31 -11.89 7.38
N ALA A 169 6.45 -12.90 7.44
CA ALA A 169 6.67 -14.08 8.27
C ALA A 169 7.93 -14.85 7.84
N THR A 170 8.11 -15.05 6.53
CA THR A 170 9.30 -15.68 5.96
C THR A 170 10.55 -14.89 6.33
N ALA A 171 10.55 -13.58 6.06
CA ALA A 171 11.68 -12.70 6.38
C ALA A 171 12.00 -12.66 7.89
N HIS A 172 10.99 -12.71 8.75
CA HIS A 172 11.16 -12.75 10.21
C HIS A 172 11.76 -14.08 10.70
N MET A 173 11.40 -15.21 10.09
CA MET A 173 11.91 -16.53 10.47
C MET A 173 13.34 -16.79 9.98
N MET A 174 13.87 -15.97 9.08
CA MET A 174 15.24 -16.12 8.59
C MET A 174 16.25 -15.69 9.65
N SER A 175 17.11 -16.62 10.09
CA SER A 175 18.22 -16.31 11.00
C SER A 175 19.44 -15.69 10.29
N THR A 176 19.50 -15.81 8.96
CA THR A 176 20.66 -15.43 8.12
C THR A 176 20.36 -14.20 7.26
N VAL A 177 19.78 -13.15 7.85
CA VAL A 177 19.42 -11.91 7.12
C VAL A 177 20.60 -11.11 6.56
N TYR A 178 21.83 -11.48 6.93
CA TYR A 178 23.08 -10.89 6.42
C TYR A 178 23.81 -11.78 5.40
N ASP A 179 23.29 -12.98 5.14
CA ASP A 179 23.81 -13.87 4.09
C ASP A 179 23.04 -13.57 2.80
N GLU A 180 23.70 -12.87 1.87
CA GLU A 180 23.05 -12.43 0.63
C GLU A 180 22.50 -13.59 -0.19
N ASP A 181 23.23 -14.70 -0.30
CA ASP A 181 22.81 -15.85 -1.10
C ASP A 181 21.59 -16.53 -0.47
N ALA A 182 21.59 -16.69 0.86
CA ALA A 182 20.45 -17.21 1.58
C ALA A 182 19.23 -16.29 1.45
N VAL A 183 19.42 -14.97 1.55
CA VAL A 183 18.33 -14.00 1.40
C VAL A 183 17.74 -14.04 0.00
N ARG A 184 18.57 -14.05 -1.04
CA ARG A 184 18.12 -14.15 -2.44
C ARG A 184 17.35 -15.45 -2.67
N SER A 185 17.88 -16.58 -2.19
CA SER A 185 17.23 -17.88 -2.35
C SER A 185 15.85 -17.95 -1.69
N VAL A 186 15.67 -17.33 -0.52
CA VAL A 186 14.41 -17.42 0.23
C VAL A 186 13.42 -16.34 -0.18
N MET A 187 13.85 -15.07 -0.19
CA MET A 187 12.98 -13.93 -0.49
C MET A 187 12.62 -13.87 -1.97
N GLY A 188 13.54 -14.30 -2.85
CA GLY A 188 13.35 -14.31 -4.31
C GLY A 188 12.16 -15.18 -4.77
N GLU A 189 11.67 -16.09 -3.94
CA GLU A 189 10.44 -16.85 -4.23
C GLU A 189 9.20 -15.96 -4.28
N SER A 190 9.13 -14.91 -3.46
CA SER A 190 7.93 -14.09 -3.30
C SER A 190 8.14 -12.60 -3.59
N VAL A 191 9.38 -12.13 -3.66
CA VAL A 191 9.77 -10.73 -3.89
C VAL A 191 10.54 -10.61 -5.20
N PRO A 192 10.30 -9.58 -6.05
CA PRO A 192 11.09 -9.36 -7.26
C PRO A 192 12.57 -9.15 -6.96
N GLU A 193 13.45 -9.66 -7.82
CA GLU A 193 14.91 -9.63 -7.59
C GLU A 193 15.48 -8.22 -7.40
N SER A 194 14.93 -7.23 -8.11
CA SER A 194 15.33 -5.82 -7.95
C SER A 194 15.00 -5.29 -6.55
N VAL A 195 13.87 -5.70 -5.98
CA VAL A 195 13.46 -5.34 -4.62
C VAL A 195 14.30 -6.10 -3.59
N VAL A 196 14.58 -7.39 -3.81
CA VAL A 196 15.47 -8.16 -2.90
C VAL A 196 16.86 -7.52 -2.83
N SER A 197 17.44 -7.17 -3.98
CA SER A 197 18.74 -6.49 -4.06
C SER A 197 18.72 -5.17 -3.30
N HIS A 198 17.70 -4.33 -3.54
CA HIS A 198 17.50 -3.07 -2.81
C HIS A 198 17.38 -3.27 -1.30
N MET A 199 16.62 -4.28 -0.87
CA MET A 199 16.43 -4.57 0.55
C MET A 199 17.73 -5.02 1.24
N LEU A 200 18.60 -5.74 0.54
CA LEU A 200 19.94 -6.14 0.99
C LEU A 200 20.87 -4.94 1.10
N GLU A 201 20.92 -4.09 0.07
CA GLU A 201 21.72 -2.87 0.04
C GLU A 201 21.38 -1.92 1.20
N GLU A 202 20.09 -1.74 1.48
CA GLU A 202 19.59 -0.89 2.58
C GLU A 202 19.65 -1.58 3.96
N GLY A 203 20.03 -2.87 4.03
CA GLY A 203 20.01 -3.65 5.28
C GLY A 203 18.62 -3.72 5.93
N SER A 204 17.56 -3.55 5.14
CA SER A 204 16.20 -3.27 5.63
C SER A 204 15.49 -4.47 6.26
N LEU A 205 16.02 -5.68 6.07
CA LEU A 205 15.49 -6.93 6.64
C LEU A 205 15.88 -7.13 8.11
N GLY A 206 17.06 -6.65 8.52
CA GLY A 206 17.62 -6.93 9.84
C GLY A 206 16.73 -6.47 11.01
N ARG A 207 15.94 -5.42 10.81
CA ARG A 207 15.01 -4.90 11.82
C ARG A 207 13.90 -5.88 12.20
N LEU A 208 13.51 -6.78 11.29
CA LEU A 208 12.40 -7.69 11.51
C LEU A 208 12.66 -8.63 12.69
N ALA A 209 13.92 -9.05 12.89
CA ALA A 209 14.32 -9.91 14.01
C ALA A 209 14.03 -9.30 15.40
N PHE A 210 13.91 -7.97 15.48
CA PHE A 210 13.67 -7.23 16.73
C PHE A 210 12.25 -6.69 16.85
N MET A 211 11.40 -6.93 15.85
CA MET A 211 10.02 -6.43 15.80
C MET A 211 8.99 -7.44 16.32
N GLY A 212 9.38 -8.71 16.52
CA GLY A 212 8.53 -9.72 17.16
C GLY A 212 8.09 -9.24 18.55
N GLU A 213 6.78 -9.32 18.82
CA GLU A 213 6.26 -9.13 20.18
C GLU A 213 7.07 -10.02 21.13
N GLY A 214 7.48 -9.45 22.26
CA GLY A 214 8.21 -10.18 23.30
C GLY A 214 7.57 -11.55 23.50
N GLY A 215 8.40 -12.59 23.46
CA GLY A 215 7.96 -13.96 23.70
C GLY A 215 7.11 -14.06 24.98
N GLU A 216 6.25 -15.08 25.02
CA GLU A 216 5.40 -15.39 26.17
C GLU A 216 6.09 -15.08 27.51
N PRO A 217 5.41 -14.43 28.48
CA PRO A 217 5.97 -14.31 29.81
C PRO A 217 6.08 -15.72 30.40
N VAL A 218 7.28 -16.28 30.36
CA VAL A 218 7.65 -17.41 31.21
C VAL A 218 7.97 -16.83 32.59
N GLY A 219 6.93 -16.76 33.43
CA GLY A 219 7.01 -16.29 34.81
C GLY A 219 5.64 -16.14 35.46
#